data_AF-A0A6B0V3U8-F1
#
_entry.id   AF-A0A6B0V3U8-F1
#
_cell.length_a   1.000
_cell.length_b   1.000
_cell.length_c   1.000
_cell.angle_alpha   90.00
_cell.angle_beta   90.00
_cell.angle_gamma   90.00
#
_symmetry.space_group_name_H-M   'P 1'
#
loop_
_entity.id
_entity.type
_entity.pdbx_description
1 polymer ?
#
loop_
_entity_poly.entity_id
_entity_poly.type
_entity_poly.pdbx_seq_one_letter_code
_entity_poly.pdbx_strand_id
1 'polypeptide(L)'
;MHLHLHLELWSLLMTCLGVFEVTSPYPVKVDRVMVPLQTHLHNSSKTPLKERDVKLERYQDFKRGMLYGSLVLVYSSLKDDPFRLCMLTYKPNTGITHEGQIDILTTSSNPDYRSMVQGFDAETANFHNKTLRAIAWLYRGGNAEFYAARVIFSDYKHCTILRTKTYHNLCELFTAGRHDSDRVNSWCFFIYTVFCGTPAVTFKTLNECWPGLAKTKP
;
A
#
# COMPACT_ATOMS: atom_id res chain seq x y z
N MET A 1 -36.12 -45.82 4.69
CA MET A 1 -35.26 -46.03 3.51
C MET A 1 -35.03 -44.69 2.82
N HIS A 2 -34.21 -43.79 3.39
CA HIS A 2 -33.94 -42.46 2.81
C HIS A 2 -32.72 -41.78 3.49
N LEU A 3 -31.62 -42.52 3.68
CA LEU A 3 -30.41 -41.96 4.30
C LEU A 3 -29.12 -42.48 3.64
N HIS A 4 -29.18 -42.82 2.35
CA HIS A 4 -28.02 -43.31 1.59
C HIS A 4 -27.72 -42.55 0.29
N LEU A 5 -28.49 -41.52 -0.07
CA LEU A 5 -28.29 -40.79 -1.34
C LEU A 5 -27.52 -39.47 -1.24
N HIS A 6 -27.09 -39.04 -0.05
CA HIS A 6 -26.46 -37.71 0.11
C HIS A 6 -24.92 -37.73 0.27
N LEU A 7 -24.30 -38.91 0.33
CA LEU A 7 -22.82 -39.03 0.45
C LEU A 7 -22.09 -39.20 -0.90
N GLU A 8 -22.78 -39.59 -1.97
CA GLU A 8 -22.15 -39.83 -3.29
C GLU A 8 -21.90 -38.53 -4.09
N LEU A 9 -22.52 -37.41 -3.72
CA LEU A 9 -22.31 -36.13 -4.43
C LEU A 9 -21.08 -35.34 -3.96
N TRP A 10 -20.51 -35.68 -2.79
CA TRP A 10 -19.32 -35.03 -2.25
C TRP A 10 -18.00 -35.67 -2.70
N SER A 11 -18.03 -36.93 -3.16
CA SER A 11 -16.83 -37.59 -3.68
C SER A 11 -16.48 -37.18 -5.12
N LEU A 12 -17.40 -36.53 -5.85
CA LEU A 12 -17.22 -36.10 -7.25
C LEU A 12 -16.79 -34.64 -7.41
N LEU A 13 -16.83 -33.82 -6.35
CA LEU A 13 -16.43 -32.40 -6.44
C LEU A 13 -14.93 -32.17 -6.16
N MET A 14 -14.24 -33.15 -5.59
CA MET A 14 -12.81 -33.03 -5.21
C MET A 14 -11.83 -33.50 -6.30
N THR A 15 -12.30 -33.85 -7.49
CA THR A 15 -11.45 -34.24 -8.62
C THR A 15 -11.06 -33.09 -9.57
N CYS A 16 -11.48 -31.84 -9.29
CA CYS A 16 -11.17 -30.69 -10.17
C CYS A 16 -9.99 -29.82 -9.73
N LEU A 17 -9.28 -30.17 -8.65
CA LEU A 17 -8.01 -29.51 -8.30
C LEU A 17 -6.86 -30.27 -8.95
N GLY A 18 -6.71 -30.06 -10.27
CA GLY A 18 -5.53 -30.46 -11.01
C GLY A 18 -4.29 -29.78 -10.42
N VAL A 19 -3.50 -30.54 -9.68
CA VAL A 19 -2.08 -30.27 -9.45
C VAL A 19 -1.41 -30.33 -10.82
N PHE A 20 -1.05 -29.19 -11.40
CA PHE A 20 -0.17 -29.17 -12.56
C PHE A 20 1.25 -29.48 -12.10
N GLU A 21 1.60 -30.76 -12.13
CA GLU A 21 2.98 -31.19 -12.10
C GLU A 21 3.57 -30.92 -13.50
N VAL A 22 4.40 -29.88 -13.62
CA VAL A 22 5.12 -29.59 -14.87
C VAL A 22 6.31 -30.54 -14.97
N THR A 23 6.07 -31.77 -15.39
CA THR A 23 7.14 -32.62 -15.93
C THR A 23 7.27 -32.30 -17.42
N SER A 24 8.36 -31.64 -17.81
CA SER A 24 8.74 -31.51 -19.21
C SER A 24 9.48 -32.78 -19.63
N PRO A 25 8.95 -33.60 -20.55
CA PRO A 25 9.75 -34.58 -21.25
C PRO A 25 10.31 -33.88 -22.49
N TYR A 26 11.63 -33.80 -22.65
CA TYR A 26 12.38 -34.11 -23.88
C TYR A 26 13.85 -33.68 -23.71
N PRO A 27 14.81 -34.53 -24.15
CA PRO A 27 16.22 -34.22 -24.04
C PRO A 27 16.64 -33.35 -25.24
N VAL A 28 17.12 -32.14 -24.97
CA VAL A 28 17.79 -31.33 -26.00
C VAL A 28 19.29 -31.59 -25.88
N LYS A 29 19.84 -32.37 -26.82
CA LYS A 29 21.27 -32.39 -27.13
C LYS A 29 21.57 -31.16 -27.98
N VAL A 30 22.35 -30.21 -27.45
CA VAL A 30 23.04 -29.21 -28.27
C VAL A 30 24.49 -29.15 -27.82
N ASP A 31 25.36 -29.20 -28.82
CA ASP A 31 26.81 -29.28 -28.77
C ASP A 31 27.50 -28.20 -27.92
N ARG A 32 28.72 -28.56 -27.52
CA ARG A 32 29.68 -27.78 -26.74
C ARG A 32 29.79 -26.31 -27.19
N VAL A 33 29.29 -25.40 -26.37
CA VAL A 33 29.86 -24.06 -26.18
C VAL A 33 29.81 -23.74 -24.69
N MET A 34 30.98 -23.62 -24.05
CA MET A 34 31.08 -23.14 -22.67
C MET A 34 30.74 -21.64 -22.63
N VAL A 35 29.50 -21.32 -22.25
CA VAL A 35 29.15 -20.02 -21.70
C VAL A 35 29.31 -20.13 -20.17
N PRO A 36 30.01 -19.23 -19.47
CA PRO A 36 30.07 -19.27 -18.02
C PRO A 36 28.70 -18.89 -17.44
N LEU A 37 27.81 -19.87 -17.29
CA LEU A 37 26.60 -19.74 -16.49
C LEU A 37 26.95 -20.08 -15.04
N GLN A 38 27.60 -19.14 -14.37
CA GLN A 38 27.61 -19.08 -12.91
C GLN A 38 27.19 -17.68 -12.49
N THR A 39 25.95 -17.32 -12.80
CA THR A 39 25.18 -16.55 -11.82
C THR A 39 24.98 -17.48 -10.63
N HIS A 40 25.94 -17.43 -9.70
CA HIS A 40 25.73 -17.89 -8.34
C HIS A 40 24.34 -17.42 -7.91
N LEU A 41 23.41 -18.36 -7.75
CA LEU A 41 22.14 -18.10 -7.11
C LEU A 41 22.48 -17.72 -5.68
N HIS A 42 22.73 -16.44 -5.47
CA HIS A 42 23.20 -15.88 -4.23
C HIS A 42 22.13 -16.17 -3.20
N ASN A 43 22.46 -17.07 -2.25
CA ASN A 43 21.70 -17.47 -1.08
C ASN A 43 20.42 -16.64 -0.88
N SER A 44 19.26 -17.25 -1.16
CA SER A 44 18.00 -16.77 -0.61
C SER A 44 18.17 -16.77 0.91
N SER A 45 18.52 -15.61 1.46
CA SER A 45 18.60 -15.39 2.89
C SER A 45 17.27 -15.87 3.47
N LYS A 46 17.32 -16.82 4.40
CA LYS A 46 16.14 -17.32 5.14
C LYS A 46 15.42 -16.22 5.94
N THR A 47 15.87 -14.97 5.83
CA THR A 47 15.29 -13.82 6.51
C THR A 47 14.20 -13.21 5.63
N PRO A 48 12.96 -13.06 6.14
CA PRO A 48 11.89 -12.36 5.43
C PRO A 48 12.33 -10.97 4.99
N LEU A 49 11.87 -10.53 3.82
CA LEU A 49 12.14 -9.20 3.29
C LEU A 49 11.66 -8.14 4.30
N LYS A 50 12.54 -7.23 4.69
CA LYS A 50 12.20 -6.18 5.68
C LYS A 50 11.68 -4.94 4.96
N GLU A 51 10.80 -4.17 5.62
CA GLU A 51 10.28 -2.89 5.10
C GLU A 51 11.36 -1.88 4.68
N ARG A 52 12.57 -1.98 5.24
CA ARG A 52 13.71 -1.08 4.96
C ARG A 52 14.80 -1.76 4.14
N ASP A 53 14.49 -2.89 3.51
CA ASP A 53 15.45 -3.60 2.67
C ASP A 53 15.78 -2.75 1.43
N VAL A 54 17.06 -2.65 1.10
CA VAL A 54 17.55 -1.88 -0.06
C VAL A 54 16.91 -2.35 -1.37
N LYS A 55 16.52 -3.62 -1.48
CA LYS A 55 15.84 -4.14 -2.67
C LYS A 55 14.46 -3.50 -2.91
N LEU A 56 13.85 -2.95 -1.86
CA LEU A 56 12.57 -2.26 -1.93
C LEU A 56 12.71 -0.77 -2.20
N GLU A 57 13.90 -0.17 -2.09
CA GLU A 57 14.07 1.29 -2.14
C GLU A 57 13.48 1.89 -3.42
N ARG A 58 13.60 1.19 -4.55
CA ARG A 58 13.08 1.64 -5.84
C ARG A 58 11.57 1.79 -5.89
N TYR A 59 10.84 1.23 -4.92
CA TYR A 59 9.38 1.29 -4.76
C TYR A 59 8.95 2.21 -3.61
N GLN A 60 9.89 2.90 -2.98
CA GLN A 60 9.64 3.70 -1.79
C GLN A 60 9.75 5.20 -2.06
N ASP A 61 9.75 5.67 -3.30
CA ASP A 61 9.77 7.11 -3.58
C ASP A 61 8.38 7.74 -3.32
N PHE A 62 8.30 8.59 -2.30
CA PHE A 62 7.07 9.21 -1.83
C PHE A 62 6.47 10.12 -2.89
N LYS A 63 7.29 11.01 -3.46
CA LYS A 63 6.84 11.96 -4.46
C LYS A 63 6.26 11.22 -5.68
N ARG A 64 6.99 10.24 -6.22
CA ARG A 64 6.52 9.43 -7.36
C ARG A 64 5.23 8.68 -7.04
N GLY A 65 5.07 8.19 -5.82
CA GLY A 65 3.85 7.50 -5.37
C GLY A 65 2.59 8.37 -5.38
N MET A 66 2.71 9.69 -5.47
CA MET A 66 1.58 10.63 -5.44
C MET A 66 1.36 11.41 -6.74
N LEU A 67 2.25 11.29 -7.74
CA LEU A 67 2.20 12.12 -8.97
C LEU A 67 0.96 11.88 -9.85
N TYR A 68 0.25 10.77 -9.66
CA TYR A 68 -0.79 10.30 -10.58
C TYR A 68 -2.21 10.71 -10.20
N GLY A 69 -2.37 11.58 -9.20
CA GLY A 69 -3.65 12.17 -8.83
C GLY A 69 -3.91 12.15 -7.33
N SER A 70 -5.20 12.12 -6.97
CA SER A 70 -5.61 12.02 -5.56
C SER A 70 -5.59 10.57 -5.11
N LEU A 71 -4.95 10.33 -3.98
CA LEU A 71 -4.88 9.05 -3.29
C LEU A 71 -5.92 9.02 -2.18
N VAL A 72 -6.83 8.06 -2.21
CA VAL A 72 -7.86 7.89 -1.17
C VAL A 72 -7.55 6.67 -0.32
N LEU A 73 -7.79 6.79 0.98
CA LEU A 73 -7.57 5.72 1.94
C LEU A 73 -8.54 4.56 1.71
N VAL A 74 -7.99 3.35 1.61
CA VAL A 74 -8.77 2.11 1.46
C VAL A 74 -8.61 1.25 2.70
N TYR A 75 -7.38 0.99 3.18
CA TYR A 75 -7.14 0.21 4.40
C TYR A 75 -6.41 1.02 5.45
N SER A 76 -6.79 0.83 6.72
CA SER A 76 -6.06 1.35 7.86
C SER A 76 -5.92 0.28 8.95
N SER A 77 -4.75 0.22 9.56
CA SER A 77 -4.48 -0.66 10.71
C SER A 77 -4.97 -0.09 12.05
N LEU A 78 -5.50 1.14 12.05
CA LEU A 78 -6.05 1.80 13.25
C LEU A 78 -7.55 2.06 13.05
N LYS A 79 -8.36 1.34 13.83
CA LYS A 79 -9.83 1.41 13.74
C LYS A 79 -10.36 2.78 14.20
N ASP A 80 -9.87 3.27 15.32
CA ASP A 80 -10.32 4.51 15.94
C ASP A 80 -9.18 5.55 15.88
N ASP A 81 -9.02 6.15 14.71
CA ASP A 81 -8.08 7.27 14.47
C ASP A 81 -8.87 8.58 14.46
N PRO A 82 -8.65 9.49 15.44
CA PRO A 82 -9.33 10.78 15.48
C PRO A 82 -8.91 11.71 14.33
N PHE A 83 -7.73 11.47 13.74
CA PHE A 83 -7.14 12.29 12.68
C PHE A 83 -6.70 11.43 11.50
N ARG A 84 -7.63 10.66 10.96
CA ARG A 84 -7.37 9.81 9.80
C ARG A 84 -7.21 10.66 8.55
N LEU A 85 -6.19 10.36 7.75
CA LEU A 85 -6.01 10.95 6.43
C LEU A 85 -6.87 10.17 5.44
N CYS A 86 -7.92 10.79 4.90
CA CYS A 86 -8.86 10.16 3.99
C CYS A 86 -8.47 10.34 2.53
N MET A 87 -7.87 11.47 2.19
CA MET A 87 -7.40 11.74 0.83
C MET A 87 -6.14 12.59 0.88
N LEU A 88 -5.20 12.29 -0.01
CA LEU A 88 -3.97 13.03 -0.24
C LEU A 88 -3.89 13.43 -1.71
N THR A 89 -3.70 14.72 -1.98
CA THR A 89 -3.52 15.23 -3.35
C THR A 89 -2.23 16.02 -3.41
N TYR A 90 -1.22 15.48 -4.09
CA TYR A 90 0.04 16.17 -4.26
C TYR A 90 -0.04 17.24 -5.33
N LYS A 91 0.44 18.44 -5.01
CA LYS A 91 0.52 19.59 -5.92
C LYS A 91 1.97 20.06 -5.98
N PRO A 92 2.71 19.73 -7.05
CA PRO A 92 4.07 20.21 -7.23
C PRO A 92 4.10 21.71 -7.54
N ASN A 93 5.25 22.35 -7.30
CA ASN A 93 5.56 23.72 -7.75
C ASN A 93 4.61 24.82 -7.24
N THR A 94 3.99 24.65 -6.07
CA THR A 94 3.12 25.68 -5.47
C THR A 94 3.88 26.78 -4.76
N GLY A 95 5.17 26.60 -4.49
CA GLY A 95 6.02 27.57 -3.79
C GLY A 95 5.91 27.55 -2.26
N ILE A 96 5.08 26.69 -1.67
CA ILE A 96 5.02 26.52 -0.20
C ILE A 96 6.31 25.90 0.33
N THR A 97 6.85 24.90 -0.36
CA THR A 97 8.16 24.27 -0.12
C THR A 97 8.89 24.08 -1.46
N HIS A 98 10.14 23.59 -1.44
CA HIS A 98 10.85 23.25 -2.69
C HIS A 98 10.22 22.05 -3.42
N GLU A 99 9.47 21.20 -2.72
CA GLU A 99 8.72 20.12 -3.34
C GLU A 99 7.23 20.40 -3.54
N GLY A 100 6.71 21.53 -3.07
CA GLY A 100 5.32 21.95 -3.22
C GLY A 100 4.46 21.66 -1.99
N GLN A 101 3.27 21.12 -2.19
CA GLN A 101 2.31 20.89 -1.10
C GLN A 101 1.52 19.60 -1.30
N ILE A 102 0.84 19.18 -0.24
CA ILE A 102 -0.21 18.18 -0.26
C ILE A 102 -1.50 18.79 0.29
N ASP A 103 -2.59 18.61 -0.44
CA ASP A 103 -3.93 18.86 0.07
C ASP A 103 -4.43 17.58 0.74
N ILE A 104 -4.99 17.71 1.94
CA ILE A 104 -5.34 16.59 2.81
C ILE A 104 -6.79 16.73 3.28
N LEU A 105 -7.59 15.69 3.09
CA LEU A 105 -8.89 15.54 3.74
C LEU A 105 -8.76 14.63 4.96
N THR A 106 -9.31 15.03 6.10
CA THR A 106 -9.17 14.29 7.36
C THR A 106 -10.50 14.08 8.08
N THR A 107 -10.55 13.12 9.00
CA THR A 107 -11.72 12.90 9.87
C THR A 107 -11.92 13.96 10.94
N SER A 108 -11.07 14.99 11.01
CA SER A 108 -11.17 16.06 12.00
C SER A 108 -12.58 16.68 12.02
N SER A 109 -13.06 16.93 13.22
CA SER A 109 -14.28 17.72 13.47
C SER A 109 -14.03 19.23 13.35
N ASN A 110 -12.79 19.69 13.55
CA ASN A 110 -12.40 21.07 13.30
C ASN A 110 -12.36 21.34 11.78
N PRO A 111 -13.14 22.32 11.27
CA PRO A 111 -13.17 22.69 9.85
C PRO A 111 -11.80 23.00 9.25
N ASP A 112 -10.92 23.66 10.00
CA ASP A 112 -9.59 24.10 9.53
C ASP A 112 -8.67 22.90 9.21
N TYR A 113 -8.87 21.80 9.92
CA TYR A 113 -8.09 20.57 9.74
C TYR A 113 -8.81 19.49 8.95
N ARG A 114 -10.12 19.66 8.71
CA ARG A 114 -10.95 18.71 7.97
C ARG A 114 -10.58 18.67 6.49
N SER A 115 -10.21 19.82 5.93
CA SER A 115 -9.66 20.00 4.60
C SER A 115 -8.51 21.00 4.68
N MET A 116 -7.28 20.50 4.74
CA MET A 116 -6.10 21.31 5.01
C MET A 116 -5.09 21.23 3.88
N VAL A 117 -4.24 22.25 3.79
CA VAL A 117 -3.06 22.27 2.92
C VAL A 117 -1.82 22.16 3.80
N GLN A 118 -0.90 21.29 3.44
CA GLN A 118 0.38 21.13 4.12
C GLN A 118 1.52 21.30 3.13
N GLY A 119 2.59 22.01 3.52
CA GLY A 119 3.86 21.94 2.82
C GLY A 119 4.34 20.48 2.73
N PHE A 120 4.89 20.10 1.59
CA PHE A 120 5.36 18.74 1.36
C PHE A 120 6.84 18.72 1.05
N ASP A 121 7.61 18.09 1.92
CA ASP A 121 9.01 17.75 1.70
C ASP A 121 9.26 16.30 2.11
N ALA A 122 9.78 15.51 1.18
CA ALA A 122 10.17 14.13 1.44
C ALA A 122 11.63 14.03 1.90
N GLU A 123 12.06 12.92 2.48
CA GLU A 123 13.42 12.72 2.97
C GLU A 123 13.90 11.35 2.56
N THR A 124 15.20 11.23 2.28
CA THR A 124 15.84 9.95 2.04
C THR A 124 15.85 9.12 3.31
N ALA A 125 15.46 7.86 3.22
CA ALA A 125 15.66 6.92 4.31
C ALA A 125 17.14 6.59 4.52
N ASN A 126 17.56 6.37 5.77
CA ASN A 126 18.91 5.90 6.06
C ASN A 126 19.27 4.66 5.23
N PHE A 127 20.49 4.64 4.69
CA PHE A 127 21.04 3.57 3.85
C PHE A 127 20.36 3.38 2.48
N HIS A 128 19.48 4.30 2.07
CA HIS A 128 18.93 4.32 0.72
C HIS A 128 19.77 5.21 -0.20
N ASN A 129 19.60 5.02 -1.51
CA ASN A 129 20.05 5.97 -2.50
C ASN A 129 19.44 7.36 -2.23
N LYS A 130 20.28 8.40 -2.15
CA LYS A 130 19.89 9.79 -1.87
C LYS A 130 18.83 10.35 -2.82
N THR A 131 18.73 9.80 -4.02
CA THR A 131 17.71 10.21 -5.01
C THR A 131 16.31 9.71 -4.70
N LEU A 132 16.16 8.72 -3.82
CA LEU A 132 14.89 8.11 -3.45
C LEU A 132 14.45 8.62 -2.08
N ARG A 133 13.40 9.45 -2.07
CA ARG A 133 12.90 10.12 -0.87
C ARG A 133 11.68 9.36 -0.35
N ALA A 134 11.86 8.58 0.71
CA ALA A 134 10.89 7.60 1.20
C ALA A 134 10.08 8.01 2.41
N ILE A 135 10.45 9.11 3.06
CA ILE A 135 9.83 9.58 4.29
C ILE A 135 9.23 10.95 4.03
N ALA A 136 8.06 11.26 4.59
CA ALA A 136 7.56 12.62 4.67
C ALA A 136 6.88 12.82 6.02
N TRP A 137 6.93 14.05 6.54
CA TRP A 137 6.30 14.41 7.80
C TRP A 137 4.85 14.79 7.54
N LEU A 138 3.92 14.04 8.12
CA LEU A 138 2.49 14.27 7.96
C LEU A 138 1.88 14.70 9.30
N TYR A 139 1.08 15.76 9.26
CA TYR A 139 0.32 16.23 10.40
C TYR A 139 -0.74 15.20 10.82
N ARG A 140 -0.87 14.94 12.12
CA ARG A 140 -1.83 13.97 12.69
C ARG A 140 -2.69 14.54 13.83
N GLY A 141 -3.02 15.83 13.77
CA GLY A 141 -3.89 16.46 14.77
C GLY A 141 -3.23 16.62 16.15
N GLY A 142 -3.97 17.18 17.10
CA GLY A 142 -3.49 17.39 18.48
C GLY A 142 -2.61 18.65 18.64
N ASN A 143 -1.56 18.54 19.45
CA ASN A 143 -0.67 19.65 19.85
C ASN A 143 0.35 20.06 18.77
N ALA A 144 -0.09 20.14 17.51
CA ALA A 144 0.75 20.42 16.35
C ALA A 144 1.81 19.35 16.01
N GLU A 145 1.45 18.07 16.15
CA GLU A 145 2.42 16.98 15.97
C GLU A 145 2.46 16.45 14.54
N PHE A 146 3.65 16.54 13.95
CA PHE A 146 4.00 15.90 12.69
C PHE A 146 4.67 14.56 12.95
N TYR A 147 4.29 13.55 12.18
CA TYR A 147 4.82 12.21 12.30
C TYR A 147 5.47 11.76 11.00
N ALA A 148 6.63 11.12 11.11
CA ALA A 148 7.35 10.56 9.97
C ALA A 148 6.58 9.37 9.38
N ALA A 149 5.92 9.59 8.25
CA ALA A 149 5.30 8.57 7.43
C ALA A 149 6.30 8.08 6.39
N ARG A 150 6.46 6.77 6.28
CA ARG A 150 7.37 6.14 5.32
C ARG A 150 6.57 5.37 4.28
N VAL A 151 6.90 5.53 3.00
CA VAL A 151 6.44 4.59 1.97
C VAL A 151 7.10 3.24 2.18
N ILE A 152 6.31 2.21 2.46
CA ILE A 152 6.83 0.83 2.46
C ILE A 152 6.79 0.23 1.04
N PHE A 153 5.81 0.64 0.24
CA PHE A 153 5.66 0.25 -1.15
C PHE A 153 4.73 1.20 -1.90
N SER A 154 5.05 1.52 -3.15
CA SER A 154 4.17 2.13 -4.13
C SER A 154 4.38 1.45 -5.48
N ASP A 155 3.30 1.25 -6.23
CA ASP A 155 3.39 0.80 -7.62
C ASP A 155 3.59 1.96 -8.60
N TYR A 156 3.63 3.19 -8.08
CA TYR A 156 3.71 4.45 -8.82
C TYR A 156 2.63 4.61 -9.90
N LYS A 157 1.45 4.02 -9.70
CA LYS A 157 0.35 4.14 -10.67
C LYS A 157 -0.99 4.23 -9.98
N HIS A 158 -1.22 3.32 -9.04
CA HIS A 158 -2.53 3.08 -8.47
C HIS A 158 -2.52 3.02 -6.95
N CYS A 159 -1.39 2.85 -6.28
CA CYS A 159 -1.38 2.71 -4.83
C CYS A 159 -0.06 3.06 -4.15
N THR A 160 -0.19 3.48 -2.90
CA THR A 160 0.92 3.78 -1.99
C THR A 160 0.55 3.30 -0.60
N ILE A 161 1.48 2.59 0.04
CA ILE A 161 1.33 2.09 1.41
C ILE A 161 2.27 2.87 2.32
N LEU A 162 1.70 3.48 3.34
CA LEU A 162 2.43 4.29 4.32
C LEU A 162 2.51 3.56 5.66
N ARG A 163 3.67 3.67 6.32
CA ARG A 163 3.89 3.27 7.71
C ARG A 163 4.31 4.49 8.53
N THR A 164 3.57 4.78 9.60
CA THR A 164 3.87 5.85 10.55
C THR A 164 4.21 5.22 11.90
N LYS A 165 5.48 4.84 12.10
CA LYS A 165 5.88 4.00 13.25
C LYS A 165 5.59 4.65 14.60
N THR A 166 5.85 5.95 14.71
CA THR A 166 5.68 6.72 15.95
C THR A 166 4.24 7.14 16.21
N TYR A 167 3.32 6.91 15.26
CA TYR A 167 1.87 7.12 15.42
C TYR A 167 1.16 5.77 15.41
N HIS A 168 1.05 5.12 16.58
CA HIS A 168 0.39 3.82 16.75
C HIS A 168 0.89 2.68 15.84
N ASN A 169 2.13 2.78 15.35
CA ASN A 169 2.65 1.88 14.31
C ASN A 169 1.72 1.76 13.08
N LEU A 170 0.99 2.84 12.77
CA LEU A 170 -0.07 2.90 11.79
C LEU A 170 0.41 2.48 10.40
N CYS A 171 -0.36 1.62 9.75
CA CYS A 171 -0.19 1.26 8.35
C CYS A 171 -1.46 1.55 7.54
N GLU A 172 -1.29 2.28 6.45
CA GLU A 172 -2.38 2.77 5.61
C GLU A 172 -2.11 2.45 4.13
N LEU A 173 -3.11 1.91 3.44
CA LEU A 173 -3.11 1.72 1.99
C LEU A 173 -3.98 2.80 1.35
N PHE A 174 -3.36 3.58 0.49
CA PHE A 174 -4.07 4.54 -0.35
C PHE A 174 -4.07 4.10 -1.81
N THR A 175 -5.14 4.42 -2.53
CA THR A 175 -5.30 4.10 -3.95
C THR A 175 -5.70 5.33 -4.78
N ALA A 176 -5.19 5.42 -6.01
CA ALA A 176 -5.59 6.42 -7.01
C ALA A 176 -6.64 5.85 -7.99
N GLY A 177 -7.54 6.71 -8.45
CA GLY A 177 -8.52 6.39 -9.50
C GLY A 177 -9.96 6.25 -9.00
N ARG A 178 -10.85 5.79 -9.89
CA ARG A 178 -12.24 5.48 -9.51
C ARG A 178 -12.25 4.30 -8.54
N HIS A 179 -13.14 4.39 -7.55
CA HIS A 179 -13.25 3.44 -6.44
C HIS A 179 -14.22 2.29 -6.77
N ASP A 180 -14.32 1.93 -8.04
CA ASP A 180 -14.89 0.67 -8.45
C ASP A 180 -13.93 -0.43 -7.99
N SER A 181 -14.30 -1.10 -6.89
CA SER A 181 -13.57 -2.13 -6.16
C SER A 181 -12.95 -3.22 -7.03
N ASP A 182 -13.44 -3.37 -8.25
CA ASP A 182 -13.13 -4.45 -9.17
C ASP A 182 -11.84 -4.17 -9.97
N ARG A 183 -11.33 -2.93 -9.92
CA ARG A 183 -10.15 -2.51 -10.69
C ARG A 183 -8.83 -2.54 -9.93
N VAL A 184 -8.86 -2.69 -8.61
CA VAL A 184 -7.66 -2.61 -7.79
C VAL A 184 -7.18 -4.02 -7.42
N ASN A 185 -6.92 -4.84 -8.44
CA ASN A 185 -6.19 -6.10 -8.28
C ASN A 185 -4.68 -5.81 -8.27
N SER A 186 -4.25 -4.88 -7.41
CA SER A 186 -2.87 -4.43 -7.34
C SER A 186 -2.10 -5.23 -6.30
N TRP A 187 -0.82 -5.48 -6.58
CA TRP A 187 0.12 -6.07 -5.63
C TRP A 187 0.09 -5.39 -4.26
N CYS A 188 -0.36 -4.13 -4.17
CA CYS A 188 -0.46 -3.40 -2.92
C CYS A 188 -1.36 -4.06 -1.87
N PHE A 189 -2.45 -4.75 -2.22
CA PHE A 189 -3.27 -5.45 -1.21
C PHE A 189 -2.54 -6.63 -0.59
N PHE A 190 -1.86 -7.40 -1.43
CA PHE A 190 -1.00 -8.50 -0.99
C PHE A 190 0.16 -7.98 -0.15
N ILE A 191 0.87 -6.96 -0.64
CA ILE A 191 2.02 -6.36 0.05
C ILE A 191 1.58 -5.72 1.38
N TYR A 192 0.41 -5.08 1.44
CA TYR A 192 -0.18 -4.60 2.68
C TYR A 192 -0.36 -5.75 3.67
N THR A 193 -0.97 -6.86 3.22
CA THR A 193 -1.19 -8.03 4.09
C THR A 193 0.13 -8.61 4.60
N VAL A 194 1.17 -8.66 3.76
CA VAL A 194 2.50 -9.17 4.13
C VAL A 194 3.18 -8.29 5.19
N PHE A 195 3.15 -6.97 5.04
CA PHE A 195 3.86 -6.07 5.96
C PHE A 195 3.02 -5.59 7.14
N CYS A 196 1.71 -5.48 6.97
CA CYS A 196 0.79 -4.82 7.90
C CYS A 196 -0.28 -5.75 8.47
N GLY A 197 -0.47 -6.94 7.89
CA GLY A 197 -1.49 -7.90 8.33
C GLY A 197 -2.90 -7.50 7.89
N THR A 198 -3.89 -7.99 8.62
CA THR A 198 -5.31 -7.68 8.37
C THR A 198 -5.59 -6.22 8.74
N PRO A 199 -6.25 -5.43 7.87
CA PRO A 199 -6.63 -4.07 8.21
C PRO A 199 -7.66 -4.06 9.34
N ALA A 200 -7.58 -3.05 10.22
CA ALA A 200 -8.55 -2.86 11.29
C ALA A 200 -9.85 -2.21 10.81
N VAL A 201 -9.77 -1.44 9.71
CA VAL A 201 -10.92 -0.83 9.04
C VAL A 201 -10.64 -0.68 7.54
N THR A 202 -11.71 -0.79 6.74
CA THR A 202 -11.68 -0.68 5.28
C THR A 202 -12.72 0.31 4.78
N PHE A 203 -12.38 1.08 3.76
CA PHE A 203 -13.24 2.08 3.13
C PHE A 203 -13.37 1.78 1.64
N LYS A 204 -14.60 1.72 1.15
CA LYS A 204 -14.92 1.52 -0.28
C LYS A 204 -15.03 2.84 -1.02
N THR A 205 -15.38 3.91 -0.33
CA THR A 205 -15.56 5.24 -0.94
C THR A 205 -14.96 6.32 -0.06
N LEU A 206 -14.59 7.46 -0.67
CA LEU A 206 -14.14 8.63 0.08
C LEU A 206 -15.16 9.07 1.13
N ASN A 207 -16.46 8.98 0.84
CA ASN A 207 -17.52 9.38 1.75
C ASN A 207 -17.59 8.51 3.02
N GLU A 208 -17.10 7.27 2.99
CA GLU A 208 -17.04 6.42 4.18
C GLU A 208 -15.93 6.88 5.14
N CYS A 209 -14.79 7.35 4.63
CA CYS A 209 -13.71 7.88 5.46
C CYS A 209 -13.97 9.34 5.85
N TRP A 210 -14.44 10.15 4.89
CA TRP A 210 -14.67 11.57 5.02
C TRP A 210 -16.17 11.91 4.81
N PRO A 211 -17.07 11.49 5.71
CA PRO A 211 -18.50 11.74 5.56
C PRO A 211 -18.79 13.22 5.73
N GLY A 212 -19.67 13.81 4.91
CA GLY A 212 -20.04 15.23 5.05
C GLY A 212 -20.46 15.59 6.47
N LEU A 213 -20.25 16.86 6.87
CA LEU A 213 -20.66 17.32 8.20
C LEU A 213 -22.16 17.03 8.39
N ALA A 214 -22.50 16.37 9.50
CA ALA A 214 -23.89 16.11 9.83
C ALA A 214 -24.64 17.45 9.84
N LYS A 215 -25.73 17.55 9.07
CA LYS A 215 -26.60 18.72 9.14
C LYS A 215 -27.11 18.80 10.57
N THR A 216 -26.77 19.85 11.30
CA THR A 216 -27.45 20.19 12.55
C THR A 216 -28.93 20.33 12.21
N LYS A 217 -29.77 19.47 12.79
CA LYS A 217 -31.23 19.64 12.69
C LYS A 217 -31.57 21.04 13.21
N PRO A 218 -32.40 21.80 12.49
CA PRO A 218 -32.86 23.12 12.96
C PRO A 218 -33.63 23.01 14.27
#